data_AF-A0A813LT06-F1
#
_entry.id   AF-A0A813LT06-F1
#
_cell.length_a   1.000
_cell.length_b   1.000
_cell.length_c   1.000
_cell.angle_alpha   90.00
_cell.angle_beta   90.00
_cell.angle_gamma   90.00
#
_symmetry.space_group_name_H-M   'P 1'
#
loop_
_entity.id
_entity.type
_entity.pdbx_description
1 polymer ?
#
loop_
_entity_poly.entity_id
_entity_poly.type
_entity_poly.pdbx_seq_one_letter_code
_entity_poly.pdbx_strand_id
1 'polypeptide(L)'
;YVFITINYVVQGTVLYMISKEEHIWDLFAGQMYLCDFGAYVQTCPDGPNCVGPGGTKYTPGRIYDFSTWSTRNFVLNTVKQLFPKDAGKIDEMADPGEYGLESYLCRWLCCSLFVVSVMSDLWDTISFAKLLWKIPNKAEPWIDFEVPTWAEKEVVKEIRGMTELDFVHIRIAGMPIHWKIINVCFVLLPKMMLWYFTVDAGILFLMESSGIDDLVVNSVALAFILQIDELVCSELMSEVTKMVLEKVEDYEMEDVIAEEILTDEEVLDKDFVAHHHPWAWSDIFSLLPMKLGSVVSVMAIFVYQYYLRNCIRHPDGGWVSKPMYLPKSTDFSVLNAFLWYWFPIETHSEPYWTPPDVNLR
;
A
#
# COMPACT_ATOMS: atom_id res chain seq x y z
N TYR A 1 -19.87 14.68 -3.67
CA TYR A 1 -20.40 13.32 -3.42
C TYR A 1 -20.39 12.41 -4.63
N VAL A 2 -20.89 12.83 -5.82
CA VAL A 2 -20.82 11.98 -7.03
C VAL A 2 -19.39 11.58 -7.38
N PHE A 3 -18.45 12.53 -7.44
CA PHE A 3 -17.03 12.23 -7.70
C PHE A 3 -16.42 11.27 -6.69
N ILE A 4 -16.69 11.47 -5.40
CA ILE A 4 -16.26 10.58 -4.32
C ILE A 4 -16.80 9.15 -4.55
N THR A 5 -18.07 9.03 -4.94
CA THR A 5 -18.68 7.72 -5.22
C THR A 5 -18.01 7.05 -6.43
N ILE A 6 -17.79 7.80 -7.52
CA ILE A 6 -17.09 7.28 -8.70
C ILE A 6 -15.69 6.82 -8.33
N ASN A 7 -14.96 7.64 -7.58
CA ASN A 7 -13.62 7.32 -7.13
C ASN A 7 -13.58 6.03 -6.31
N TYR A 8 -14.45 5.89 -5.31
CA TYR A 8 -14.53 4.67 -4.49
C TYR A 8 -14.93 3.44 -5.30
N VAL A 9 -15.82 3.59 -6.28
CA VAL A 9 -16.19 2.48 -7.17
C VAL A 9 -15.00 2.08 -8.03
N VAL A 10 -14.28 3.03 -8.63
CA VAL A 10 -13.14 2.73 -9.52
C VAL A 10 -11.99 2.11 -8.72
N GLN A 11 -11.51 2.78 -7.67
CA GLN A 11 -10.42 2.26 -6.82
C GLN A 11 -10.81 0.95 -6.14
N GLY A 12 -12.04 0.89 -5.58
CA GLY A 12 -12.55 -0.32 -4.96
C GLY A 12 -12.68 -1.49 -5.93
N THR A 13 -13.05 -1.25 -7.19
CA THR A 13 -13.11 -2.30 -8.23
C THR A 13 -11.71 -2.80 -8.58
N VAL A 14 -10.73 -1.91 -8.74
CA VAL A 14 -9.35 -2.30 -9.04
C VAL A 14 -8.77 -3.12 -7.88
N LEU A 15 -8.92 -2.67 -6.64
CA LEU A 15 -8.48 -3.41 -5.45
C LEU A 15 -9.21 -4.74 -5.30
N TYR A 16 -10.51 -4.79 -5.60
CA TYR A 16 -11.27 -6.03 -5.60
C TYR A 16 -10.72 -7.03 -6.63
N MET A 17 -10.35 -6.58 -7.83
CA MET A 17 -9.78 -7.45 -8.87
C MET A 17 -8.41 -7.99 -8.47
N ILE A 18 -7.55 -7.16 -7.86
CA ILE A 18 -6.24 -7.60 -7.33
C ILE A 18 -6.44 -8.63 -6.23
N SER A 19 -7.30 -8.32 -5.25
CA SER A 19 -7.60 -9.24 -4.15
C SER A 19 -8.17 -10.57 -4.66
N LYS A 20 -9.01 -10.53 -5.71
CA LYS A 20 -9.56 -11.74 -6.34
C LYS A 20 -8.48 -12.57 -7.02
N GLU A 21 -7.54 -11.95 -7.71
CA GLU A 21 -6.40 -12.64 -8.32
C GLU A 21 -5.63 -13.44 -7.26
N GLU A 22 -5.19 -12.75 -6.21
CA GLU A 22 -4.36 -13.33 -5.15
C GLU A 22 -5.06 -14.43 -4.35
N HIS A 23 -6.35 -14.25 -4.05
CA HIS A 23 -7.06 -15.14 -3.12
C HIS A 23 -7.82 -16.27 -3.82
N ILE A 24 -8.04 -16.19 -5.14
CA ILE A 24 -8.82 -17.18 -5.87
C ILE A 24 -8.01 -17.73 -7.05
N TRP A 25 -7.53 -16.88 -7.93
CA TRP A 25 -6.92 -17.32 -9.19
C TRP A 25 -5.54 -17.95 -8.97
N ASP A 26 -4.72 -17.38 -8.09
CA ASP A 26 -3.42 -17.95 -7.73
C ASP A 26 -3.59 -19.34 -7.09
N LEU A 27 -4.58 -19.51 -6.22
CA LEU A 27 -4.88 -20.82 -5.61
C LEU A 27 -5.38 -21.84 -6.66
N PHE A 28 -6.22 -21.43 -7.60
CA PHE A 28 -6.65 -22.29 -8.70
C PHE A 28 -5.50 -22.66 -9.64
N ALA A 29 -4.52 -21.78 -9.82
CA ALA A 29 -3.31 -22.05 -10.56
C ALA A 29 -2.38 -23.03 -9.80
N GLY A 30 -2.66 -23.30 -8.53
CA GLY A 30 -1.84 -24.14 -7.66
C GLY A 30 -0.62 -23.42 -7.11
N GLN A 31 -0.63 -22.09 -7.10
CA GLN A 31 0.47 -21.28 -6.58
C GLN A 31 0.52 -21.34 -5.05
N MET A 32 1.73 -21.42 -4.52
CA MET A 32 1.99 -21.47 -3.08
C MET A 32 2.53 -20.12 -2.64
N TYR A 33 2.30 -19.76 -1.38
CA TYR A 33 2.87 -18.52 -0.87
C TYR A 33 4.39 -18.56 -0.87
N LEU A 34 5.02 -17.52 -1.39
CA LEU A 34 6.45 -17.55 -1.66
C LEU A 34 7.30 -17.50 -0.38
N CYS A 35 6.85 -16.85 0.70
CA CYS A 35 7.54 -16.81 1.99
C CYS A 35 9.08 -16.61 1.84
N ASP A 36 9.92 -17.48 2.44
CA ASP A 36 11.39 -17.46 2.29
C ASP A 36 11.91 -18.37 1.17
N PHE A 37 11.07 -18.91 0.29
CA PHE A 37 11.51 -19.83 -0.78
C PHE A 37 12.55 -19.14 -1.68
N GLY A 38 13.76 -19.70 -1.74
CA GLY A 38 14.88 -19.17 -2.50
C GLY A 38 15.62 -17.99 -1.85
N ALA A 39 15.16 -17.45 -0.72
CA ALA A 39 15.73 -16.25 -0.09
C ALA A 39 17.23 -16.39 0.25
N TYR A 40 17.68 -17.60 0.55
CA TYR A 40 19.05 -17.91 0.98
C TYR A 40 19.79 -18.85 0.02
N VAL A 41 19.45 -18.86 -1.28
CA VAL A 41 20.05 -19.76 -2.28
C VAL A 41 21.58 -19.74 -2.30
N GLN A 42 22.20 -18.60 -1.97
CA GLN A 42 23.66 -18.45 -1.91
C GLN A 42 24.33 -19.27 -0.81
N THR A 43 23.56 -19.66 0.22
CA THR A 43 24.05 -20.45 1.36
C THR A 43 23.72 -21.94 1.25
N CYS A 44 23.04 -22.36 0.18
CA CYS A 44 22.72 -23.76 -0.03
C CYS A 44 23.93 -24.57 -0.55
N PRO A 45 24.10 -25.83 -0.12
CA PRO A 45 23.11 -26.68 0.55
C PRO A 45 23.10 -26.65 2.08
N ASP A 46 24.01 -25.91 2.71
CA ASP A 46 24.23 -25.98 4.17
C ASP A 46 23.38 -24.98 4.98
N GLY A 47 22.72 -24.04 4.30
CA GLY A 47 21.84 -23.04 4.89
C GLY A 47 20.41 -23.54 5.19
N PRO A 48 19.62 -22.71 5.88
CA PRO A 48 18.19 -22.98 6.10
C PRO A 48 17.38 -22.82 4.80
N ASN A 49 16.22 -23.48 4.72
CA ASN A 49 15.27 -23.40 3.61
C ASN A 49 15.86 -23.72 2.23
N CYS A 50 16.79 -24.67 2.18
CA CYS A 50 17.45 -25.07 0.95
C CYS A 50 16.65 -26.07 0.10
N VAL A 51 15.44 -26.43 0.51
CA VAL A 51 14.55 -27.33 -0.22
C VAL A 51 13.37 -26.51 -0.76
N GLY A 52 13.21 -26.50 -2.08
CA GLY A 52 12.11 -25.79 -2.71
C GLY A 52 10.79 -26.56 -2.63
N PRO A 53 9.70 -25.97 -3.13
CA PRO A 53 8.37 -26.56 -3.03
C PRO A 53 8.19 -27.87 -3.82
N GLY A 54 9.01 -28.11 -4.85
CA GLY A 54 9.11 -29.40 -5.56
C GLY A 54 9.86 -30.46 -4.77
N GLY A 55 10.39 -30.10 -3.59
CA GLY A 55 11.13 -30.96 -2.70
C GLY A 55 12.60 -31.15 -3.10
N THR A 56 13.13 -30.49 -4.13
CA THR A 56 14.55 -30.59 -4.48
C THR A 56 15.36 -29.43 -3.93
N LYS A 57 16.69 -29.57 -3.88
CA LYS A 57 17.57 -28.54 -3.30
C LYS A 57 17.72 -27.34 -4.22
N TYR A 58 17.65 -26.12 -3.69
CA TYR A 58 17.91 -24.92 -4.48
C TYR A 58 19.34 -24.88 -5.01
N THR A 59 19.48 -24.45 -6.26
CA THR A 59 20.74 -23.97 -6.84
C THR A 59 20.46 -22.70 -7.65
N PRO A 60 21.42 -21.77 -7.80
CA PRO A 60 21.19 -20.50 -8.49
C PRO A 60 20.66 -20.64 -9.93
N GLY A 61 21.02 -21.71 -10.65
CA GLY A 61 20.56 -21.97 -12.02
C GLY A 61 19.20 -22.68 -12.13
N ARG A 62 18.58 -23.04 -11.00
CA ARG A 62 17.35 -23.83 -10.92
C ARG A 62 16.17 -23.06 -10.32
N ILE A 63 16.30 -21.76 -10.08
CA ILE A 63 15.19 -20.93 -9.58
C ILE A 63 14.41 -20.39 -10.79
N TYR A 64 13.10 -20.53 -10.75
CA TYR A 64 12.19 -20.06 -11.78
C TYR A 64 10.97 -19.37 -11.17
N ASP A 65 10.33 -18.50 -11.96
CA ASP A 65 9.02 -17.97 -11.67
C ASP A 65 7.95 -19.07 -11.71
N PHE A 66 6.79 -18.79 -11.11
CA PHE A 66 5.73 -19.79 -10.96
C PHE A 66 5.25 -20.34 -12.31
N SER A 67 5.10 -19.49 -13.32
CA SER A 67 4.61 -19.89 -14.65
C SER A 67 5.58 -20.85 -15.35
N THR A 68 6.88 -20.52 -15.34
CA THR A 68 7.91 -21.41 -15.90
C THR A 68 8.01 -22.71 -15.13
N TRP A 69 8.03 -22.65 -13.78
CA TRP A 69 8.11 -23.84 -12.94
C TRP A 69 6.89 -24.76 -13.12
N SER A 70 5.68 -24.20 -13.11
CA SER A 70 4.44 -24.94 -13.30
C SER A 70 4.39 -25.62 -14.68
N THR A 71 4.76 -24.89 -15.74
CA THR A 71 4.82 -25.43 -17.11
C THR A 71 5.82 -26.58 -17.22
N ARG A 72 7.01 -26.45 -16.61
CA ARG A 72 8.01 -27.52 -16.60
C ARG A 72 7.54 -28.76 -15.87
N ASN A 73 6.90 -28.60 -14.71
CA ASN A 73 6.31 -29.71 -13.97
C ASN A 73 5.18 -30.38 -14.74
N PHE A 74 4.32 -29.60 -15.40
CA PHE A 74 3.26 -30.13 -16.25
C PHE A 74 3.81 -30.99 -17.38
N VAL A 75 4.82 -30.51 -18.10
CA VAL A 75 5.49 -31.27 -19.17
C VAL A 75 6.12 -32.55 -18.61
N LEU A 76 6.88 -32.45 -17.52
CA LEU A 76 7.50 -33.60 -16.86
C LEU A 76 6.47 -34.67 -16.50
N ASN A 77 5.38 -34.28 -15.84
CA ASN A 77 4.32 -35.19 -15.41
C ASN A 77 3.59 -35.80 -16.60
N THR A 78 3.36 -35.04 -17.67
CA THR A 78 2.75 -35.56 -18.91
C THR A 78 3.64 -36.63 -19.55
N VAL A 79 4.96 -36.39 -19.63
CA VAL A 79 5.91 -37.35 -20.20
C VAL A 79 5.97 -38.63 -19.35
N LYS A 80 5.95 -38.51 -18.01
CA LYS A 80 5.87 -39.67 -17.11
C LYS A 80 4.59 -40.48 -17.31
N GLN A 81 3.45 -39.81 -17.49
CA GLN A 81 2.18 -40.48 -17.77
C GLN A 81 2.19 -41.20 -19.12
N LEU A 82 2.86 -40.63 -20.13
CA LEU A 82 3.04 -41.25 -21.44
C LEU A 82 3.99 -42.46 -21.40
N PHE A 83 5.06 -42.39 -20.59
CA PHE A 83 6.09 -43.42 -20.48
C PHE A 83 6.26 -43.93 -19.04
N PRO A 84 5.27 -44.64 -18.48
CA PRO A 84 5.27 -45.02 -17.06
C PRO A 84 6.42 -45.97 -16.68
N LYS A 85 6.92 -46.78 -17.64
CA LYS A 85 8.06 -47.68 -17.41
C LYS A 85 9.39 -46.93 -17.25
N ASP A 86 9.50 -45.76 -17.84
CA ASP A 86 10.71 -44.94 -17.84
C ASP A 86 10.60 -43.76 -16.86
N ALA A 87 9.55 -43.69 -16.04
CA ALA A 87 9.28 -42.55 -15.16
C ALA A 87 10.47 -42.21 -14.24
N GLY A 88 11.13 -43.21 -13.65
CA GLY A 88 12.33 -42.99 -12.82
C GLY A 88 13.53 -42.45 -13.60
N LYS A 89 13.73 -42.91 -14.83
CA LYS A 89 14.79 -42.40 -15.72
C LYS A 89 14.47 -40.97 -16.18
N ILE A 90 13.19 -40.67 -16.41
CA ILE A 90 12.73 -39.32 -16.74
C ILE A 90 13.00 -38.38 -15.57
N ASP A 91 12.73 -38.79 -14.33
CA ASP A 91 13.06 -38.02 -13.13
C ASP A 91 14.55 -37.71 -12.99
N GLU A 92 15.42 -38.65 -13.38
CA GLU A 92 16.87 -38.44 -13.37
C GLU A 92 17.36 -37.51 -14.49
N MET A 93 16.69 -37.51 -15.65
CA MET A 93 17.13 -36.78 -16.84
C MET A 93 16.48 -35.40 -17.00
N ALA A 94 15.28 -35.21 -16.47
CA ALA A 94 14.48 -34.00 -16.64
C ALA A 94 14.23 -33.35 -15.30
N ASP A 95 14.92 -32.24 -15.08
CA ASP A 95 14.83 -31.45 -13.87
C ASP A 95 13.95 -30.21 -14.11
N PRO A 96 12.78 -30.12 -13.45
CA PRO A 96 11.89 -28.96 -13.62
C PRO A 96 12.44 -27.70 -12.94
N GLY A 97 13.44 -27.83 -12.06
CA GLY A 97 13.91 -26.79 -11.16
C GLY A 97 12.97 -26.57 -9.97
N GLU A 98 13.07 -25.40 -9.36
CA GLU A 98 12.32 -25.01 -8.18
C GLU A 98 11.71 -23.61 -8.33
N TYR A 99 10.50 -23.46 -7.78
CA TYR A 99 9.88 -22.15 -7.59
C TYR A 99 10.55 -21.44 -6.41
N GLY A 100 10.93 -20.19 -6.60
CA GLY A 100 11.63 -19.44 -5.57
C GLY A 100 11.92 -18.00 -5.98
N LEU A 101 12.32 -17.19 -5.01
CA LEU A 101 12.70 -15.81 -5.21
C LEU A 101 14.09 -15.68 -5.86
N GLU A 102 14.20 -14.83 -6.88
CA GLU A 102 15.47 -14.52 -7.52
C GLU A 102 16.35 -13.59 -6.65
N SER A 103 15.76 -12.58 -6.02
CA SER A 103 16.49 -11.60 -5.20
C SER A 103 15.69 -11.09 -4.00
N TYR A 104 16.12 -11.50 -2.80
CA TYR A 104 15.53 -11.07 -1.53
C TYR A 104 15.65 -9.57 -1.29
N LEU A 105 16.82 -8.98 -1.57
CA LEU A 105 17.05 -7.55 -1.36
C LEU A 105 16.21 -6.68 -2.31
N CYS A 106 16.01 -7.14 -3.55
CA CYS A 106 15.16 -6.43 -4.51
C CYS A 106 13.70 -6.37 -4.02
N ARG A 107 13.16 -7.49 -3.52
CA ARG A 107 11.80 -7.52 -2.94
C ARG A 107 11.63 -6.52 -1.81
N TRP A 108 12.56 -6.47 -0.86
CA TRP A 108 12.51 -5.50 0.25
C TRP A 108 12.61 -4.06 -0.22
N LEU A 109 13.46 -3.78 -1.23
CA LEU A 109 13.57 -2.47 -1.84
C LEU A 109 12.24 -2.06 -2.52
N CYS A 110 11.63 -2.94 -3.32
CA CYS A 110 10.34 -2.69 -3.96
C CYS A 110 9.22 -2.46 -2.95
N CYS A 111 9.15 -3.28 -1.88
CA CYS A 111 8.20 -3.06 -0.78
C CYS A 111 8.43 -1.71 -0.09
N SER A 112 9.70 -1.33 0.13
CA SER A 112 10.03 -0.04 0.73
C SER A 112 9.59 1.12 -0.15
N LEU A 113 9.89 1.07 -1.45
CA LEU A 113 9.50 2.11 -2.42
C LEU A 113 7.98 2.23 -2.54
N PHE A 114 7.28 1.10 -2.56
CA PHE A 114 5.82 1.08 -2.54
C PHE A 114 5.27 1.72 -1.26
N VAL A 115 5.77 1.35 -0.07
CA VAL A 115 5.29 1.95 1.18
C VAL A 115 5.61 3.45 1.23
N VAL A 116 6.76 3.89 0.71
CA VAL A 116 7.06 5.33 0.57
C VAL A 116 5.99 6.04 -0.26
N SER A 117 5.55 5.47 -1.38
CA SER A 117 4.53 6.09 -2.22
C SER A 117 3.15 6.10 -1.57
N VAL A 118 2.75 5.06 -0.83
CA VAL A 118 1.44 5.07 -0.13
C VAL A 118 1.41 5.96 1.11
N MET A 119 2.58 6.30 1.67
CA MET A 119 2.64 7.08 2.90
C MET A 119 2.28 8.56 2.71
N SER A 120 2.45 9.14 1.52
CA SER A 120 1.94 10.51 1.23
C SER A 120 0.45 10.60 1.51
N ASP A 121 -0.31 9.63 1.00
CA ASP A 121 -1.76 9.61 1.09
C ASP A 121 -2.23 9.44 2.54
N LEU A 122 -1.48 8.67 3.34
CA LEU A 122 -1.75 8.55 4.77
C LEU A 122 -1.56 9.90 5.47
N TRP A 123 -0.47 10.62 5.16
CA TRP A 123 -0.21 11.93 5.76
C TRP A 123 -1.28 12.93 5.41
N ASP A 124 -1.73 12.97 4.17
CA ASP A 124 -2.83 13.85 3.75
C ASP A 124 -4.13 13.48 4.42
N THR A 125 -4.39 12.19 4.61
CA THR A 125 -5.57 11.69 5.32
C THR A 125 -5.53 12.05 6.82
N ILE A 126 -4.35 11.96 7.45
CA ILE A 126 -4.13 12.41 8.84
C ILE A 126 -4.29 13.93 8.95
N SER A 127 -3.77 14.71 8.00
CA SER A 127 -3.92 16.17 7.95
C SER A 127 -5.38 16.56 7.79
N PHE A 128 -6.14 15.86 6.95
CA PHE A 128 -7.58 16.04 6.81
C PHE A 128 -8.33 15.70 8.10
N ALA A 129 -7.96 14.61 8.80
CA ALA A 129 -8.53 14.27 10.09
C ALA A 129 -8.25 15.35 11.16
N LYS A 130 -7.02 15.86 11.21
CA LYS A 130 -6.63 16.98 12.09
C LYS A 130 -7.42 18.25 11.77
N LEU A 131 -7.61 18.56 10.50
CA LEU A 131 -8.40 19.69 10.04
C LEU A 131 -9.85 19.59 10.53
N LEU A 132 -10.52 18.45 10.33
CA LEU A 132 -11.89 18.22 10.82
C LEU A 132 -12.00 18.34 12.35
N TRP A 133 -10.95 17.95 13.07
CA TRP A 133 -10.89 18.09 14.53
C TRP A 133 -10.75 19.55 14.96
N LYS A 134 -9.86 20.32 14.31
CA LYS A 134 -9.53 21.72 14.68
C LYS A 134 -10.60 22.73 14.29
N ILE A 135 -11.28 22.55 13.16
CA ILE A 135 -12.32 23.50 12.67
C ILE A 135 -13.40 23.74 13.76
N PRO A 136 -13.90 24.97 13.97
CA PRO A 136 -14.99 25.23 14.92
C PRO A 136 -16.29 24.48 14.60
N ASN A 137 -17.08 24.16 15.62
CA ASN A 137 -18.36 23.43 15.46
C ASN A 137 -19.55 24.32 15.07
N LYS A 138 -19.34 25.62 14.86
CA LYS A 138 -20.38 26.59 14.50
C LYS A 138 -20.46 26.71 12.98
N ALA A 139 -21.65 26.85 12.43
CA ALA A 139 -21.81 27.16 11.01
C ALA A 139 -21.32 28.58 10.74
N GLU A 140 -20.30 28.72 9.91
CA GLU A 140 -19.77 30.01 9.48
C GLU A 140 -19.75 30.09 7.94
N PRO A 141 -19.91 31.28 7.35
CA PRO A 141 -19.79 31.44 5.91
C PRO A 141 -18.34 31.19 5.47
N TRP A 142 -18.18 30.35 4.44
CA TRP A 142 -16.90 29.98 3.84
C TRP A 142 -16.52 30.88 2.66
N ILE A 143 -17.44 31.72 2.20
CA ILE A 143 -17.20 32.76 1.20
C ILE A 143 -17.31 34.10 1.89
N ASP A 144 -16.21 34.84 1.91
CA ASP A 144 -16.19 36.25 2.30
C ASP A 144 -15.98 37.12 1.05
N PHE A 145 -16.64 38.28 1.04
CA PHE A 145 -16.53 39.25 -0.05
C PHE A 145 -15.89 40.51 0.52
N GLU A 146 -14.59 40.66 0.32
CA GLU A 146 -13.84 41.80 0.84
C GLU A 146 -13.66 42.86 -0.23
N VAL A 147 -14.43 43.95 -0.11
CA VAL A 147 -14.22 45.14 -0.95
C VAL A 147 -13.22 46.05 -0.24
N PRO A 148 -12.13 46.47 -0.90
CA PRO A 148 -11.18 47.38 -0.29
C PRO A 148 -11.86 48.67 0.14
N THR A 149 -11.60 49.12 1.37
CA THR A 149 -12.25 50.30 1.95
C THR A 149 -11.77 51.63 1.37
N TRP A 150 -10.64 51.62 0.63
CA TRP A 150 -9.97 52.83 0.15
C TRP A 150 -10.54 53.41 -1.16
N ALA A 151 -11.34 52.66 -1.91
CA ALA A 151 -12.00 53.14 -3.13
C ALA A 151 -13.29 52.38 -3.43
N GLU A 152 -14.13 52.97 -4.27
CA GLU A 152 -15.32 52.28 -4.78
C GLU A 152 -14.92 51.08 -5.63
N LYS A 153 -15.67 49.98 -5.50
CA LYS A 153 -15.42 48.69 -6.14
C LYS A 153 -15.16 48.80 -7.65
N GLU A 154 -15.94 49.61 -8.37
CA GLU A 154 -15.79 49.78 -9.82
C GLU A 154 -14.47 50.46 -10.19
N VAL A 155 -14.01 51.40 -9.36
CA VAL A 155 -12.72 52.08 -9.55
C VAL A 155 -11.56 51.10 -9.34
N VAL A 156 -11.66 50.22 -8.35
CA VAL A 156 -10.63 49.18 -8.11
C VAL A 156 -10.52 48.22 -9.29
N LYS A 157 -11.66 47.78 -9.83
CA LYS A 157 -11.71 46.92 -11.03
C LYS A 157 -11.08 47.60 -12.23
N GLU A 158 -11.41 48.86 -12.48
CA GLU A 158 -10.89 49.62 -13.63
C GLU A 158 -9.37 49.85 -13.50
N ILE A 159 -8.88 50.24 -12.32
CA ILE A 159 -7.46 50.56 -12.11
C ILE A 159 -6.59 49.31 -12.12
N ARG A 160 -7.02 48.22 -11.46
CA ARG A 160 -6.18 47.01 -11.28
C ARG A 160 -6.48 45.90 -12.28
N GLY A 161 -7.50 46.06 -13.13
CA GLY A 161 -7.95 45.00 -14.02
C GLY A 161 -8.47 43.76 -13.28
N MET A 162 -8.95 43.94 -12.04
CA MET A 162 -9.50 42.84 -11.24
C MET A 162 -10.90 42.46 -11.71
N THR A 163 -11.21 41.18 -11.60
CA THR A 163 -12.55 40.64 -11.82
C THR A 163 -13.35 40.60 -10.51
N GLU A 164 -14.67 40.42 -10.60
CA GLU A 164 -15.53 40.20 -9.43
C GLU A 164 -15.07 39.02 -8.55
N LEU A 165 -14.46 38.00 -9.18
CA LEU A 165 -13.96 36.81 -8.50
C LEU A 165 -12.73 37.08 -7.64
N ASP A 166 -11.97 38.15 -7.91
CA ASP A 166 -10.78 38.49 -7.14
C ASP A 166 -11.11 39.10 -5.78
N PHE A 167 -12.35 39.54 -5.56
CA PHE A 167 -12.84 40.00 -4.24
C PHE A 167 -13.45 38.87 -3.41
N VAL A 168 -13.55 37.66 -3.98
CA VAL A 168 -14.14 36.49 -3.32
C VAL A 168 -13.01 35.73 -2.62
N HIS A 169 -12.99 35.79 -1.30
CA HIS A 169 -12.08 35.03 -0.46
C HIS A 169 -12.78 33.75 -0.02
N ILE A 170 -12.20 32.61 -0.39
CA ILE A 170 -12.71 31.30 -0.02
C ILE A 170 -11.85 30.79 1.13
N ARG A 171 -12.42 30.76 2.33
CA ARG A 171 -11.70 30.31 3.53
C ARG A 171 -12.32 29.05 4.12
N ILE A 172 -11.50 28.31 4.85
CA ILE A 172 -11.96 27.17 5.63
C ILE A 172 -12.66 27.69 6.90
N ALA A 173 -13.99 27.69 6.89
CA ALA A 173 -14.83 28.20 7.97
C ALA A 173 -15.34 27.09 8.91
N GLY A 174 -15.91 27.48 10.05
CA GLY A 174 -16.57 26.58 11.00
C GLY A 174 -17.60 25.64 10.35
N MET A 175 -17.58 24.36 10.77
CA MET A 175 -18.43 23.29 10.26
C MET A 175 -19.29 22.70 11.39
N PRO A 176 -20.64 22.62 11.22
CA PRO A 176 -21.51 21.94 12.18
C PRO A 176 -21.12 20.49 12.45
N ILE A 177 -21.32 20.01 13.67
CA ILE A 177 -20.93 18.66 14.11
C ILE A 177 -21.52 17.56 13.21
N HIS A 178 -22.77 17.68 12.76
CA HIS A 178 -23.39 16.66 11.91
C HIS A 178 -22.68 16.54 10.54
N TRP A 179 -22.22 17.66 9.98
CA TRP A 179 -21.42 17.64 8.74
C TRP A 179 -20.02 17.06 8.97
N LYS A 180 -19.43 17.27 10.14
CA LYS A 180 -18.17 16.61 10.50
C LYS A 180 -18.34 15.10 10.58
N ILE A 181 -19.40 14.62 11.22
CA ILE A 181 -19.71 13.18 11.30
C ILE A 181 -19.91 12.60 9.89
N ILE A 182 -20.64 13.30 9.01
CA ILE A 182 -20.81 12.88 7.61
C ILE A 182 -19.44 12.79 6.91
N ASN A 183 -18.57 13.80 7.02
CA ASN A 183 -17.24 13.75 6.42
C ASN A 183 -16.37 12.63 7.01
N VAL A 184 -16.44 12.38 8.32
CA VAL A 184 -15.71 11.27 8.94
C VAL A 184 -16.21 9.93 8.41
N CYS A 185 -17.52 9.70 8.39
CA CYS A 185 -18.10 8.42 8.00
C CYS A 185 -18.04 8.13 6.49
N PHE A 186 -18.18 9.16 5.64
CA PHE A 186 -18.29 8.99 4.19
C PHE A 186 -17.07 9.44 3.40
N VAL A 187 -16.10 10.11 4.03
CA VAL A 187 -14.86 10.56 3.36
C VAL A 187 -13.64 9.97 4.04
N LEU A 188 -13.44 10.29 5.33
CA LEU A 188 -12.22 9.91 6.05
C LEU A 188 -12.11 8.39 6.24
N LEU A 189 -13.16 7.74 6.77
CA LEU A 189 -13.14 6.31 7.07
C LEU A 189 -13.00 5.46 5.79
N PRO A 190 -13.76 5.69 4.71
CA PRO A 190 -13.57 4.95 3.47
C PRO A 190 -12.18 5.19 2.85
N LYS A 191 -11.63 6.42 2.92
CA LYS A 191 -10.26 6.69 2.45
C LYS A 191 -9.22 5.92 3.26
N MET A 192 -9.35 5.88 4.58
CA MET A 192 -8.48 5.07 5.45
C MET A 192 -8.60 3.57 5.17
N MET A 193 -9.81 3.08 4.89
CA MET A 193 -10.02 1.68 4.50
C MET A 193 -9.35 1.36 3.15
N LEU A 194 -9.54 2.20 2.14
CA LEU A 194 -8.90 2.05 0.83
C LEU A 194 -7.39 2.05 0.98
N TRP A 195 -6.82 3.01 1.73
CA TRP A 195 -5.40 3.05 2.02
C TRP A 195 -4.91 1.73 2.65
N TYR A 196 -5.58 1.25 3.70
CA TYR A 196 -5.21 0.01 4.37
C TYR A 196 -5.23 -1.18 3.42
N PHE A 197 -6.29 -1.33 2.61
CA PHE A 197 -6.39 -2.43 1.64
C PHE A 197 -5.37 -2.32 0.52
N THR A 198 -5.04 -1.11 0.06
CA THR A 198 -3.98 -0.92 -0.93
C THR A 198 -2.63 -1.37 -0.38
N VAL A 199 -2.29 -1.03 0.86
CA VAL A 199 -1.03 -1.49 1.46
C VAL A 199 -1.03 -3.01 1.68
N ASP A 200 -2.11 -3.59 2.21
CA ASP A 200 -2.22 -5.03 2.47
C ASP A 200 -2.10 -5.85 1.17
N ALA A 201 -2.91 -5.50 0.14
CA ALA A 201 -2.87 -6.14 -1.16
C ALA A 201 -1.54 -5.89 -1.87
N GLY A 202 -1.02 -4.65 -1.87
CA GLY A 202 0.24 -4.34 -2.54
C GLY A 202 1.44 -5.06 -1.92
N ILE A 203 1.49 -5.21 -0.59
CA ILE A 203 2.52 -6.01 0.07
C ILE A 203 2.34 -7.49 -0.25
N LEU A 204 1.12 -8.03 -0.21
CA LEU A 204 0.86 -9.43 -0.59
C LEU A 204 1.34 -9.69 -2.02
N PHE A 205 0.93 -8.87 -2.98
CA PHE A 205 1.31 -8.97 -4.39
C PHE A 205 2.82 -8.94 -4.61
N LEU A 206 3.52 -8.01 -3.95
CA LEU A 206 4.98 -7.90 -4.05
C LEU A 206 5.70 -9.04 -3.34
N MET A 207 5.14 -9.58 -2.25
CA MET A 207 5.75 -10.71 -1.54
C MET A 207 5.62 -12.02 -2.33
N GLU A 208 4.56 -12.18 -3.13
CA GLU A 208 4.33 -13.35 -4.01
C GLU A 208 5.07 -13.27 -5.36
N SER A 209 5.54 -12.09 -5.73
CA SER A 209 6.33 -11.91 -6.95
C SER A 209 7.74 -12.50 -6.78
N SER A 210 8.10 -13.46 -7.65
CA SER A 210 9.39 -14.16 -7.61
C SER A 210 10.47 -13.53 -8.51
N GLY A 211 10.06 -12.98 -9.66
CA GLY A 211 10.96 -12.41 -10.66
C GLY A 211 11.29 -10.94 -10.36
N ILE A 212 12.53 -10.53 -10.68
CA ILE A 212 12.96 -9.13 -10.50
C ILE A 212 12.17 -8.18 -11.40
N ASP A 213 11.95 -8.56 -12.65
CA ASP A 213 11.24 -7.72 -13.63
C ASP A 213 9.77 -7.52 -13.21
N ASP A 214 9.12 -8.60 -12.76
CA ASP A 214 7.75 -8.56 -12.25
C ASP A 214 7.64 -7.70 -10.99
N LEU A 215 8.57 -7.83 -10.03
CA LEU A 215 8.61 -7.00 -8.83
C LEU A 215 8.64 -5.50 -9.15
N VAL A 216 9.48 -5.10 -10.12
CA VAL A 216 9.61 -3.70 -10.53
C VAL A 216 8.32 -3.22 -11.20
N VAL A 217 7.80 -3.96 -12.18
CA VAL A 217 6.57 -3.59 -12.89
C VAL A 217 5.37 -3.52 -11.94
N ASN A 218 5.22 -4.51 -11.05
CA ASN A 218 4.15 -4.59 -10.08
C ASN A 218 4.23 -3.43 -9.08
N SER A 219 5.42 -3.05 -8.61
CA SER A 219 5.58 -1.91 -7.70
C SER A 219 5.17 -0.57 -8.33
N VAL A 220 5.48 -0.38 -9.62
CA VAL A 220 5.09 0.83 -10.38
C VAL A 220 3.58 0.83 -10.66
N ALA A 221 3.01 -0.32 -11.02
CA ALA A 221 1.58 -0.45 -11.26
C ALA A 221 0.76 -0.13 -9.99
N LEU A 222 1.23 -0.55 -8.81
CA LEU A 222 0.57 -0.23 -7.54
C LEU A 222 0.60 1.27 -7.22
N ALA A 223 1.67 1.98 -7.58
CA ALA A 223 1.73 3.43 -7.43
C ALA A 223 0.72 4.16 -8.34
N PHE A 224 0.44 3.63 -9.53
CA PHE A 224 -0.60 4.17 -10.41
C PHE A 224 -2.00 4.10 -9.78
N ILE A 225 -2.31 3.03 -9.02
CA ILE A 225 -3.63 2.85 -8.38
C ILE A 225 -3.92 3.97 -7.40
N LEU A 226 -2.91 4.43 -6.67
CA LEU A 226 -3.03 5.54 -5.72
C LEU A 226 -3.41 6.84 -6.44
N GLN A 227 -2.81 7.12 -7.60
CA GLN A 227 -3.05 8.34 -8.37
C GLN A 227 -4.41 8.37 -9.10
N ILE A 228 -5.19 7.29 -9.06
CA ILE A 228 -6.50 7.23 -9.73
C ILE A 228 -7.46 8.28 -9.16
N ASP A 229 -7.41 8.60 -7.87
CA ASP A 229 -8.30 9.63 -7.30
C ASP A 229 -7.98 11.03 -7.81
N GLU A 230 -6.71 11.38 -7.82
CA GLU A 230 -6.21 12.63 -8.39
C GLU A 230 -6.58 12.75 -9.86
N LEU A 231 -6.37 11.69 -10.65
CA LEU A 231 -6.70 11.65 -12.07
C LEU A 231 -8.20 11.78 -12.33
N VAL A 232 -9.04 11.06 -11.58
CA VAL A 232 -10.50 11.15 -11.71
C VAL A 232 -10.99 12.55 -11.31
N CYS A 233 -10.38 13.15 -10.29
CA CYS A 233 -10.69 14.51 -9.87
C CYS A 233 -10.25 15.54 -10.92
N SER A 234 -9.02 15.46 -11.43
CA SER A 234 -8.48 16.42 -12.40
C SER A 234 -9.26 16.44 -13.71
N GLU A 235 -9.70 15.27 -14.17
CA GLU A 235 -10.40 15.14 -15.46
C GLU A 235 -11.90 15.42 -15.37
N LEU A 236 -12.56 15.00 -14.29
CA LEU A 236 -14.01 15.13 -14.19
C LEU A 236 -14.48 16.41 -13.50
N MET A 237 -13.59 17.11 -12.79
CA MET A 237 -13.92 18.36 -12.13
C MET A 237 -14.07 19.50 -13.14
N SER A 238 -15.13 20.30 -12.99
CA SER A 238 -15.35 21.46 -13.85
C SER A 238 -14.24 22.51 -13.66
N GLU A 239 -13.89 23.23 -14.72
CA GLU A 239 -12.91 24.33 -14.66
C GLU A 239 -13.29 25.39 -13.61
N VAL A 240 -14.58 25.66 -13.40
CA VAL A 240 -15.04 26.57 -12.35
C VAL A 240 -14.69 26.05 -10.95
N THR A 241 -14.88 24.75 -10.70
CA THR A 241 -14.52 24.14 -9.42
C THR A 241 -13.02 24.11 -9.21
N LYS A 242 -12.22 23.89 -10.27
CA LYS A 242 -10.75 24.00 -10.22
C LYS A 242 -10.33 25.41 -9.80
N MET A 243 -10.86 26.44 -10.47
CA MET A 243 -10.61 27.84 -10.12
C MET A 243 -11.02 28.18 -8.68
N VAL A 244 -12.14 27.62 -8.20
CA VAL A 244 -12.58 27.80 -6.80
C VAL A 244 -11.61 27.14 -5.83
N LEU A 245 -11.15 25.91 -6.11
CA LEU A 245 -10.20 25.18 -5.25
C LEU A 245 -8.82 25.84 -5.22
N GLU A 246 -8.34 26.36 -6.34
CA GLU A 246 -7.07 27.12 -6.43
C GLU A 246 -7.11 28.44 -5.64
N LYS A 247 -8.30 28.95 -5.35
CA LYS A 247 -8.53 30.18 -4.57
C LYS A 247 -8.85 29.91 -3.10
N VAL A 248 -8.88 28.64 -2.67
CA VAL A 248 -9.07 28.30 -1.25
C VAL A 248 -7.82 28.72 -0.49
N GLU A 249 -8.00 29.53 0.55
CA GLU A 249 -6.92 29.93 1.45
C GLU A 249 -6.49 28.75 2.32
N ASP A 250 -5.18 28.65 2.56
CA ASP A 250 -4.62 27.64 3.45
C ASP A 250 -5.16 27.83 4.87
N TYR A 251 -5.53 26.72 5.52
CA TYR A 251 -5.90 26.76 6.93
C TYR A 251 -4.65 26.63 7.78
N GLU A 252 -4.21 27.76 8.35
CA GLU A 252 -3.11 27.81 9.29
C GLU A 252 -3.46 26.99 10.54
N MET A 253 -2.89 25.79 10.62
CA MET A 253 -3.18 24.83 11.70
C MET A 253 -2.42 25.14 12.99
N GLU A 254 -1.41 25.99 12.96
CA GLU A 254 -0.63 26.41 14.13
C GLU A 254 -0.95 27.85 14.46
N ASP A 255 -0.75 28.24 15.72
CA ASP A 255 -0.75 29.64 16.14
C ASP A 255 0.50 30.32 15.52
N VAL A 256 0.62 30.33 14.19
CA VAL A 256 1.61 31.14 13.46
C VAL A 256 1.43 32.60 13.87
N ILE A 257 0.20 33.00 14.17
CA ILE A 257 -0.13 34.28 14.80
C ILE A 257 0.63 34.48 16.12
N ALA A 258 0.81 33.45 16.96
CA ALA A 258 1.61 33.58 18.17
C ALA A 258 3.12 33.70 17.89
N GLU A 259 3.62 33.20 16.76
CA GLU A 259 5.03 33.32 16.37
C GLU A 259 5.32 34.58 15.54
N GLU A 260 4.38 35.07 14.73
CA GLU A 260 4.48 36.35 14.02
C GLU A 260 4.36 37.56 14.96
N ILE A 261 3.74 37.39 16.13
CA ILE A 261 3.70 38.43 17.17
C ILE A 261 5.02 38.47 17.96
N LEU A 262 5.81 37.39 17.96
CA LEU A 262 7.11 37.39 18.64
C LEU A 262 8.10 38.23 17.84
N THR A 263 8.84 39.07 18.55
CA THR A 263 9.96 39.80 17.96
C THR A 263 11.07 38.83 17.55
N ASP A 264 11.87 39.18 16.53
CA ASP A 264 13.01 38.36 16.09
C ASP A 264 13.93 37.95 17.25
N GLU A 265 14.06 38.80 18.27
CA GLU A 265 14.84 38.55 19.49
C GLU A 265 14.20 37.47 20.37
N GLU A 266 12.89 37.46 20.55
CA GLU A 266 12.17 36.43 21.31
C GLU A 266 12.17 35.07 20.58
N VAL A 267 12.12 35.08 19.24
CA VAL A 267 12.27 33.86 18.43
C VAL A 267 13.68 33.30 18.60
N LEU A 268 14.71 34.14 18.49
CA LEU A 268 16.10 33.74 18.72
C LEU A 268 16.35 33.23 20.13
N ASP A 269 15.79 33.86 21.17
CA ASP A 269 15.93 33.41 22.56
C ASP A 269 15.21 32.09 22.81
N LYS A 270 13.99 31.92 22.26
CA LYS A 270 13.25 30.66 22.35
C LYS A 270 14.02 29.53 21.65
N ASP A 271 14.62 29.83 20.50
CA ASP A 271 15.44 28.88 19.75
C ASP A 271 16.76 28.56 20.46
N PHE A 272 17.44 29.57 21.01
CA PHE A 272 18.69 29.41 21.75
C PHE A 272 18.49 28.60 23.03
N VAL A 273 17.41 28.85 23.78
CA VAL A 273 17.05 28.07 24.98
C VAL A 273 16.67 26.64 24.61
N ALA A 274 15.99 26.43 23.49
CA ALA A 274 15.66 25.09 23.01
C ALA A 274 16.90 24.28 22.59
N HIS A 275 17.92 24.94 22.02
CA HIS A 275 19.11 24.30 21.45
C HIS A 275 20.33 24.21 22.39
N HIS A 276 20.28 24.77 23.60
CA HIS A 276 21.38 24.73 24.58
C HIS A 276 21.30 23.62 25.64
N HIS A 277 20.41 22.64 25.46
CA HIS A 277 20.44 21.46 26.31
C HIS A 277 21.66 20.56 25.95
N PRO A 278 22.43 20.05 26.94
CA PRO A 278 23.49 19.08 26.66
C PRO A 278 22.90 17.87 25.94
N TRP A 279 23.58 17.41 24.87
CA TRP A 279 23.16 16.32 23.97
C TRP A 279 22.29 15.29 24.68
N ALA A 280 20.98 15.45 24.51
CA ALA A 280 19.99 14.58 25.10
C ALA A 280 19.71 13.47 24.08
N TRP A 281 19.27 12.31 24.56
CA TRP A 281 18.87 11.22 23.68
C TRP A 281 17.71 11.63 22.74
N SER A 282 16.95 12.68 23.09
CA SER A 282 15.96 13.31 22.20
C SER A 282 16.55 13.87 20.92
N ASP A 283 17.79 14.36 20.94
CA ASP A 283 18.44 14.96 19.77
C ASP A 283 18.80 13.90 18.72
N ILE A 284 19.07 12.68 19.16
CA ILE A 284 19.26 11.53 18.26
C ILE A 284 17.93 11.16 17.58
N PHE A 285 16.81 11.25 18.31
CA PHE A 285 15.49 11.01 17.73
C PHE A 285 15.03 12.15 16.81
N SER A 286 15.41 13.40 17.06
CA SER A 286 15.12 14.52 16.16
C SER A 286 15.97 14.48 14.88
N LEU A 287 17.17 13.89 14.94
CA LEU A 287 18.00 13.61 13.76
C LEU A 287 17.44 12.49 12.88
N LEU A 288 16.62 11.58 13.42
CA LEU A 288 15.99 10.54 12.62
C LEU A 288 14.76 11.14 11.91
N PRO A 289 14.69 11.10 10.56
CA PRO A 289 13.53 11.59 9.85
C PRO A 289 12.32 10.74 10.23
N MET A 290 11.42 11.27 11.06
CA MET A 290 10.22 10.59 11.56
C MET A 290 9.39 9.98 10.41
N LYS A 291 9.40 10.63 9.23
CA LYS A 291 8.81 10.09 8.00
C LYS A 291 9.42 8.76 7.59
N LEU A 292 10.76 8.64 7.56
CA LEU A 292 11.43 7.38 7.24
C LEU A 292 11.16 6.30 8.29
N GLY A 293 11.20 6.67 9.58
CA GLY A 293 10.87 5.75 10.68
C GLY A 293 9.46 5.18 10.54
N SER A 294 8.49 6.01 10.16
CA SER A 294 7.11 5.58 9.91
C SER A 294 6.99 4.63 8.71
N VAL A 295 7.68 4.91 7.60
CA VAL A 295 7.71 4.03 6.41
C VAL A 295 8.25 2.65 6.78
N VAL A 296 9.39 2.59 7.46
CA VAL A 296 10.01 1.33 7.89
C VAL A 296 9.08 0.57 8.84
N SER A 297 8.40 1.29 9.75
CA SER A 297 7.46 0.68 10.69
C SER A 297 6.24 0.09 9.99
N VAL A 298 5.61 0.82 9.08
CA VAL A 298 4.45 0.35 8.32
C VAL A 298 4.83 -0.86 7.46
N MET A 299 5.94 -0.78 6.72
CA MET A 299 6.45 -1.92 5.95
C MET A 299 6.67 -3.14 6.84
N ALA A 300 7.35 -2.99 7.97
CA ALA A 300 7.62 -4.10 8.88
C ALA A 300 6.34 -4.72 9.44
N ILE A 301 5.33 -3.92 9.78
CA ILE A 301 4.03 -4.39 10.27
C ILE A 301 3.32 -5.24 9.21
N PHE A 302 3.19 -4.75 7.99
CA PHE A 302 2.47 -5.48 6.92
C PHE A 302 3.22 -6.70 6.42
N VAL A 303 4.56 -6.63 6.28
CA VAL A 303 5.37 -7.81 5.94
C VAL A 303 5.27 -8.86 7.05
N TYR A 304 5.36 -8.45 8.32
CA TYR A 304 5.17 -9.39 9.44
C TYR A 304 3.78 -10.01 9.45
N GLN A 305 2.75 -9.21 9.16
CA GLN A 305 1.37 -9.69 9.04
C GLN A 305 1.22 -10.71 7.90
N TYR A 306 1.87 -10.49 6.76
CA TYR A 306 1.95 -11.47 5.67
C TYR A 306 2.55 -12.81 6.15
N TYR A 307 3.70 -12.80 6.83
CA TYR A 307 4.32 -14.02 7.33
C TYR A 307 3.44 -14.77 8.34
N LEU A 308 2.79 -14.04 9.26
CA LEU A 308 1.87 -14.66 10.22
C LEU A 308 0.65 -15.31 9.55
N ARG A 309 0.11 -14.68 8.50
CA ARG A 309 -1.07 -15.17 7.79
C ARG A 309 -0.75 -16.36 6.89
N ASN A 310 0.35 -16.31 6.15
CA ASN A 310 0.59 -17.23 5.02
C ASN A 310 1.68 -18.28 5.29
N CYS A 311 2.58 -18.04 6.24
CA CYS A 311 3.76 -18.87 6.43
C CYS A 311 3.75 -19.60 7.78
N ILE A 312 4.49 -20.70 7.85
CA ILE A 312 4.84 -21.43 9.06
C ILE A 312 6.34 -21.56 9.17
N ARG A 313 6.86 -21.51 10.40
CA ARG A 313 8.28 -21.70 10.65
C ARG A 313 8.62 -23.18 10.60
N HIS A 314 9.49 -23.54 9.69
CA HIS A 314 9.94 -24.90 9.44
C HIS A 314 11.10 -25.27 10.40
N PRO A 315 11.32 -26.56 10.77
CA PRO A 315 12.39 -26.99 11.70
C PRO A 315 13.82 -26.57 11.35
N ASP A 316 14.11 -26.33 10.08
CA ASP A 316 15.40 -25.81 9.61
C ASP A 316 15.58 -24.30 9.89
N GLY A 317 14.54 -23.63 10.38
CA GLY A 317 14.55 -22.25 10.84
C GLY A 317 13.93 -21.25 9.86
N GLY A 318 13.67 -21.63 8.61
CA GLY A 318 13.08 -20.77 7.58
C GLY A 318 11.55 -20.71 7.64
N TRP A 319 10.95 -19.77 6.90
CA TRP A 319 9.49 -19.68 6.73
C TRP A 319 9.04 -20.31 5.41
N VAL A 320 8.14 -21.28 5.50
CA VAL A 320 7.55 -21.98 4.34
C VAL A 320 6.05 -21.71 4.28
N SER A 321 5.45 -21.83 3.09
CA SER A 321 4.00 -21.69 2.93
C SER A 321 3.24 -22.66 3.84
N LYS A 322 2.12 -22.20 4.38
CA LYS A 322 1.09 -23.08 4.95
C LYS A 322 0.58 -24.07 3.89
N PRO A 323 0.00 -25.21 4.31
CA PRO A 323 -0.73 -26.09 3.39
C PRO A 323 -1.76 -25.32 2.59
N MET A 324 -1.80 -25.55 1.29
CA MET A 324 -2.64 -24.79 0.37
C MET A 324 -3.87 -25.62 -0.03
N TYR A 325 -5.03 -24.96 -0.05
CA TYR A 325 -6.31 -25.59 -0.29
C TYR A 325 -6.99 -24.92 -1.48
N LEU A 326 -7.60 -25.71 -2.36
CA LEU A 326 -8.35 -25.16 -3.50
C LEU A 326 -9.61 -24.46 -3.00
N PRO A 327 -9.96 -23.27 -3.51
CA PRO A 327 -11.25 -22.66 -3.26
C PRO A 327 -12.36 -23.50 -3.92
N LYS A 328 -13.52 -23.62 -3.26
CA LYS A 328 -14.65 -24.41 -3.79
C LYS A 328 -15.40 -23.71 -4.93
N SER A 329 -15.30 -22.39 -5.03
CA SER A 329 -15.97 -21.58 -6.05
C SER A 329 -15.05 -20.44 -6.52
N THR A 330 -15.30 -19.95 -7.72
CA THR A 330 -14.73 -18.69 -8.26
C THR A 330 -15.52 -17.46 -7.82
N ASP A 331 -16.62 -17.66 -7.10
CA ASP A 331 -17.44 -16.60 -6.51
C ASP A 331 -16.66 -15.89 -5.39
N PHE A 332 -16.28 -14.65 -5.65
CA PHE A 332 -15.58 -13.81 -4.70
C PHE A 332 -16.42 -12.57 -4.43
N SER A 333 -17.02 -12.47 -3.24
CA SER A 333 -17.87 -11.33 -2.91
C SER A 333 -17.04 -10.12 -2.46
N VAL A 334 -17.62 -8.92 -2.55
CA VAL A 334 -17.02 -7.68 -2.01
C VAL A 334 -16.75 -7.81 -0.51
N LEU A 335 -17.61 -8.52 0.23
CA LEU A 335 -17.40 -8.78 1.66
C LEU A 335 -16.22 -9.71 1.89
N ASN A 336 -15.99 -10.73 1.04
CA ASN A 336 -14.80 -11.56 1.14
C ASN A 336 -13.52 -10.75 0.90
N ALA A 337 -13.53 -9.84 -0.09
CA ALA A 337 -12.38 -9.01 -0.42
C ALA A 337 -11.96 -8.09 0.74
N PHE A 338 -12.91 -7.36 1.32
CA PHE A 338 -12.62 -6.34 2.32
C PHE A 338 -12.72 -6.83 3.78
N LEU A 339 -13.43 -7.93 4.02
CA LEU A 339 -13.73 -8.45 5.35
C LEU A 339 -13.38 -9.95 5.45
N TRP A 340 -12.26 -10.36 4.84
CA TRP A 340 -11.82 -11.76 4.73
C TRP A 340 -11.74 -12.50 6.07
N TYR A 341 -11.46 -11.80 7.18
CA TYR A 341 -11.42 -12.39 8.52
C TYR A 341 -12.80 -12.89 8.97
N TRP A 342 -13.86 -12.16 8.64
CA TRP A 342 -15.24 -12.51 9.01
C TRP A 342 -15.93 -13.36 7.94
N PHE A 343 -15.50 -13.23 6.69
CA PHE A 343 -16.04 -13.96 5.54
C PHE A 343 -14.90 -14.71 4.82
N PRO A 344 -14.34 -15.75 5.45
CA PRO A 344 -13.29 -16.54 4.82
C PRO A 344 -13.81 -17.25 3.57
N ILE A 345 -12.93 -17.46 2.60
CA ILE A 345 -13.25 -18.23 1.39
C ILE A 345 -13.43 -19.70 1.77
N GLU A 346 -14.48 -20.33 1.25
CA GLU A 346 -14.65 -21.77 1.42
C GLU A 346 -13.62 -22.53 0.60
N THR A 347 -12.83 -23.36 1.28
CA THR A 347 -11.82 -24.21 0.65
C THR A 347 -12.18 -25.69 0.77
N HIS A 348 -11.59 -26.50 -0.11
CA HIS A 348 -11.64 -27.96 0.01
C HIS A 348 -10.91 -28.44 1.26
N SER A 349 -11.30 -29.60 1.81
CA SER A 349 -10.70 -30.16 3.02
C SER A 349 -9.32 -30.78 2.80
N GLU A 350 -9.04 -31.22 1.57
CA GLU A 350 -7.76 -31.82 1.19
C GLU A 350 -6.86 -30.73 0.61
N PRO A 351 -5.62 -30.57 1.14
CA PRO A 351 -4.68 -29.64 0.56
C PRO A 351 -4.18 -30.16 -0.79
N TYR A 352 -4.11 -29.30 -1.80
CA TYR A 352 -3.48 -29.67 -3.08
C TYR A 352 -1.96 -29.64 -2.99
N TRP A 353 -1.42 -28.88 -2.04
CA TRP A 353 0.01 -28.81 -1.77
C TRP A 353 0.28 -28.74 -0.26
N THR A 354 1.31 -29.46 0.17
CA THR A 354 1.82 -29.45 1.54
C THR A 354 3.33 -29.24 1.51
N PRO A 355 3.90 -28.50 2.47
CA PRO A 355 5.35 -28.32 2.55
C PRO A 355 6.05 -29.68 2.67
N PRO A 356 7.18 -29.90 1.95
CA PRO A 356 7.90 -31.16 2.00
C PRO A 356 8.44 -31.44 3.41
N ASP A 357 8.25 -32.66 3.92
CA ASP A 357 8.79 -33.06 5.22
C ASP A 357 10.30 -33.30 5.08
N VAL A 358 11.10 -32.48 5.76
CA VAL A 358 12.57 -32.54 5.69
C VAL A 358 13.14 -33.84 6.29
N ASN A 359 12.36 -34.57 7.09
CA ASN A 359 12.81 -35.83 7.70
C ASN A 359 12.71 -37.06 6.79
N LEU A 360 12.10 -36.96 5.60
CA LEU A 360 11.82 -38.11 4.73
C LEU A 360 12.91 -38.40 3.68
N ARG A 361 14.16 -37.92 3.85
CA ARG A 361 15.27 -38.19 2.91
C ARG A 361 16.55 -38.69 3.56
#